data_AF-A0A5D2WPY7-F1
#
_entry.id   AF-A0A5D2WPY7-F1
#
_cell.length_a   1.000
_cell.length_b   1.000
_cell.length_c   1.000
_cell.angle_alpha   90.00
_cell.angle_beta   90.00
_cell.angle_gamma   90.00
#
_symmetry.space_group_name_H-M   'P 1'
#
loop_
_entity.id
_entity.type
_entity.pdbx_description
1 polymer ?
#
loop_
_entity_poly.entity_id
_entity_poly.type
_entity_poly.pdbx_seq_one_letter_code
_entity_poly.pdbx_strand_id
1 'polypeptide(L)'
;MNQVKAATLLNTWSAASNFAPVIGAYVSDAFIGKFWTIAFGSFSSLLGMIIMTVTALLPQLRPPPCSHEGQLQGQCVGQNKAQLGILIASLCWLSIGTGGIRPCSIPFSVDQFDLTTEEGRKGNNSFYNLYYTTQTIVLLITQTVVVYIQNDISWALGFGIPTLCMLFAIVLFFVGTKVYIYIKPEGSVFAAVAQVFVAAYKKRQLNLPVDEVDGQFYNPPFSRSLLLELHPTRQYSCLNKAALIVGDEVKQDGLCENPWRLCSVQQVEDVKCLINIIPIWLTSVLGFLAMNQQGTFTVAQALKMDLHFGPSIKIPAGSVGVITLIAIAIWLPF
;
A
#
# COMPACT_ATOMS: atom_id res chain seq x y z
N MET A 1 20.69 20.13 6.84
CA MET A 1 20.31 19.82 5.45
C MET A 1 19.39 20.91 4.92
N ASN A 2 19.58 21.39 3.69
CA ASN A 2 18.69 22.40 3.11
C ASN A 2 17.30 21.80 2.88
N GLN A 3 16.23 22.61 3.01
CA GLN A 3 14.84 22.15 2.90
C GLN A 3 14.55 21.38 1.60
N VAL A 4 15.14 21.80 0.48
CA VAL A 4 14.98 21.12 -0.81
C VAL A 4 15.49 19.68 -0.75
N LYS A 5 16.70 19.45 -0.20
CA LYS A 5 17.27 18.11 -0.08
C LYS A 5 16.45 17.22 0.86
N ALA A 6 15.90 17.80 1.93
CA ALA A 6 15.03 17.10 2.86
C ALA A 6 13.71 16.67 2.18
N ALA A 7 13.07 17.58 1.45
CA ALA A 7 11.84 17.31 0.71
C ALA A 7 12.06 16.26 -0.38
N THR A 8 13.17 16.33 -1.13
CA THR A 8 13.51 15.29 -2.11
C THR A 8 13.66 13.93 -1.45
N LEU A 9 14.40 13.82 -0.34
CA LEU A 9 14.58 12.55 0.38
C LEU A 9 13.25 11.97 0.86
N LEU A 10 12.38 12.80 1.46
CA LEU A 10 11.06 12.37 1.93
C LEU A 10 10.14 11.94 0.79
N ASN A 11 10.14 12.67 -0.33
CA ASN A 11 9.35 12.31 -1.50
C ASN A 11 9.85 11.01 -2.14
N THR A 12 11.17 10.81 -2.23
CA THR A 12 11.75 9.53 -2.71
C THR A 12 11.38 8.38 -1.79
N TRP A 13 11.47 8.57 -0.47
CA TRP A 13 11.06 7.55 0.50
C TRP A 13 9.55 7.25 0.42
N SER A 14 8.72 8.28 0.30
CA SER A 14 7.27 8.12 0.12
C SER A 14 6.97 7.33 -1.16
N ALA A 15 7.63 7.64 -2.28
CA ALA A 15 7.49 6.88 -3.52
C ALA A 15 7.86 5.40 -3.31
N ALA A 16 9.04 5.12 -2.75
CA ALA A 16 9.47 3.75 -2.46
C ALA A 16 8.48 2.99 -1.54
N SER A 17 7.98 3.66 -0.50
CA SER A 17 7.03 3.08 0.46
C SER A 17 5.64 2.82 -0.14
N ASN A 18 5.23 3.57 -1.16
CA ASN A 18 3.97 3.33 -1.88
C ASN A 18 4.11 2.22 -2.95
N PHE A 19 5.32 1.96 -3.45
CA PHE A 19 5.59 0.80 -4.32
C PHE A 19 5.82 -0.50 -3.55
N ALA A 20 6.36 -0.44 -2.33
CA ALA A 20 6.65 -1.63 -1.51
C ALA A 20 5.44 -2.59 -1.31
N PRO A 21 4.19 -2.11 -1.15
CA PRO A 21 3.00 -2.97 -1.08
C PRO A 21 2.80 -3.90 -2.27
N VAL A 22 3.22 -3.49 -3.48
CA VAL A 22 3.12 -4.34 -4.69
C VAL A 22 3.99 -5.59 -4.52
N ILE A 23 5.22 -5.41 -4.03
CA ILE A 23 6.14 -6.51 -3.74
C ILE A 23 5.58 -7.36 -2.58
N GLY A 24 5.11 -6.72 -1.51
CA GLY A 24 4.54 -7.43 -0.36
C GLY A 24 3.34 -8.31 -0.72
N ALA A 25 2.43 -7.79 -1.56
CA ALA A 25 1.29 -8.55 -2.09
C ALA A 25 1.74 -9.76 -2.94
N TYR A 26 2.73 -9.55 -3.82
CA TYR A 26 3.30 -10.66 -4.59
C TYR A 26 3.87 -11.75 -3.68
N VAL A 27 4.62 -11.37 -2.63
CA VAL A 27 5.22 -12.33 -1.68
C VAL A 27 4.17 -13.05 -0.84
N SER A 28 3.12 -12.36 -0.39
CA SER A 28 2.03 -12.99 0.38
C SER A 28 1.27 -14.02 -0.46
N ASP A 29 0.96 -13.67 -1.70
CA ASP A 29 0.04 -14.45 -2.52
C ASP A 29 0.76 -15.62 -3.23
N ALA A 30 2.06 -15.49 -3.47
CA ALA A 30 2.85 -16.54 -4.13
C ALA A 30 3.55 -17.52 -3.18
N PHE A 31 3.98 -17.08 -1.98
CA PHE A 31 4.92 -17.87 -1.17
C PHE A 31 4.49 -18.08 0.29
N ILE A 32 4.40 -17.00 1.07
CA ILE A 32 4.44 -17.11 2.55
C ILE A 32 3.05 -16.98 3.19
N GLY A 33 2.08 -16.43 2.45
CA GLY A 33 0.73 -16.14 2.96
C GLY A 33 0.63 -14.79 3.67
N LYS A 34 -0.60 -14.26 3.74
CA LYS A 34 -0.92 -12.93 4.28
C LYS A 34 -0.45 -12.76 5.74
N PHE A 35 -0.69 -13.74 6.60
CA PHE A 35 -0.33 -13.67 8.02
C PHE A 35 1.18 -13.47 8.24
N TRP A 36 2.01 -14.30 7.62
CA TRP A 36 3.46 -14.21 7.78
C TRP A 36 4.03 -12.96 7.14
N THR A 37 3.50 -12.51 6.01
CA THR A 37 3.87 -11.23 5.41
C THR A 37 3.56 -10.05 6.34
N ILE A 38 2.41 -10.05 7.02
CA ILE A 38 2.09 -9.05 8.05
C ILE A 38 3.05 -9.14 9.22
N ALA A 39 3.38 -10.35 9.69
CA ALA A 39 4.29 -10.55 10.81
C ALA A 39 5.70 -10.01 10.50
N PHE A 40 6.30 -10.40 9.36
CA PHE A 40 7.60 -9.90 8.93
C PHE A 40 7.57 -8.38 8.69
N GLY A 41 6.51 -7.86 8.08
CA GLY A 41 6.31 -6.43 7.90
C GLY A 41 6.23 -5.68 9.24
N SER A 42 5.57 -6.27 10.24
CA SER A 42 5.42 -5.66 11.55
C SER A 42 6.72 -5.57 12.33
N PHE A 43 7.53 -6.65 12.35
CA PHE A 43 8.86 -6.62 12.96
C PHE A 43 9.82 -5.68 12.24
N SER A 44 9.76 -5.65 10.90
CA SER A 44 10.54 -4.72 10.07
C SER A 44 10.18 -3.25 10.38
N SER A 45 8.88 -2.93 10.48
CA SER A 45 8.41 -1.61 10.85
C SER A 45 8.83 -1.22 12.28
N LEU A 46 8.73 -2.15 13.23
CA LEU A 46 9.18 -1.93 14.61
C LEU A 46 10.69 -1.61 14.65
N LEU A 47 11.51 -2.36 13.92
CA LEU A 47 12.95 -2.10 13.84
C LEU A 47 13.23 -0.70 13.26
N GLY A 48 12.54 -0.32 12.17
CA GLY A 48 12.65 1.01 11.59
C GLY A 48 12.27 2.12 12.58
N MET A 49 11.18 1.94 13.34
CA MET A 49 10.73 2.89 14.35
C MET A 49 11.67 2.98 15.55
N ILE A 50 12.24 1.85 16.01
CA ILE A 50 13.26 1.84 17.07
C ILE A 50 14.49 2.63 16.62
N ILE A 51 15.03 2.36 15.42
CA ILE A 51 16.20 3.07 14.91
C ILE A 51 15.88 4.57 14.82
N MET A 52 14.73 4.95 14.26
CA MET A 52 14.29 6.35 14.19
C MET A 52 14.22 7.01 15.57
N THR A 53 13.62 6.34 16.55
CA THR A 53 13.51 6.85 17.93
C THR A 53 14.88 7.01 18.58
N VAL A 54 15.79 6.06 18.37
CA VAL A 54 17.17 6.12 18.88
C VAL A 54 17.94 7.29 18.27
N THR A 55 17.74 7.60 16.97
CA THR A 55 18.36 8.80 16.36
C THR A 55 17.89 10.11 16.99
N ALA A 56 16.65 10.16 17.47
CA ALA A 56 16.12 11.33 18.18
C ALA A 56 16.55 11.42 19.64
N LEU A 57 16.76 10.27 20.31
CA LEU A 57 17.18 10.17 21.70
C LEU A 57 18.68 10.45 21.90
N LEU A 58 19.55 9.90 21.04
CA LEU A 58 20.99 10.00 21.20
C LEU A 58 21.54 11.28 20.55
N PRO A 59 22.12 12.22 21.32
CA PRO A 59 22.67 13.46 20.77
C PRO A 59 23.79 13.24 19.75
N GLN A 60 24.49 12.11 19.82
CA GLN A 60 25.59 11.75 18.91
C GLN A 60 25.09 11.36 17.50
N LEU A 61 23.83 10.93 17.39
CA LEU A 61 23.22 10.50 16.12
C LEU A 61 22.51 11.64 15.37
N ARG A 62 22.50 12.84 15.94
CA ARG A 62 21.95 14.05 15.32
C ARG A 62 22.98 15.18 15.31
N PRO A 63 22.90 16.13 14.37
CA PRO A 63 23.73 17.32 14.43
C PRO A 63 23.39 18.14 15.70
N PRO A 64 24.37 18.88 16.26
CA PRO A 64 24.14 19.70 17.44
C PRO A 64 23.07 20.77 17.14
N PRO A 65 22.25 21.14 18.13
CA PRO A 65 21.25 22.18 17.97
C PRO A 65 21.94 23.49 17.59
N CYS A 66 21.46 24.14 16.53
CA CYS A 66 21.99 25.42 16.07
C CYS A 66 21.06 26.54 16.50
N SER A 67 21.60 27.64 17.02
CA SER A 67 20.82 28.85 17.31
C SER A 67 20.41 29.55 16.01
N HIS A 68 19.30 30.30 16.06
CA HIS A 68 18.78 31.05 14.92
C HIS A 68 19.81 32.05 14.35
N GLU A 69 20.64 32.62 15.23
CA GLU A 69 21.76 33.51 14.86
C GLU A 69 22.91 32.76 14.19
N GLY A 70 23.25 31.56 14.67
CA GLY A 70 24.28 30.69 14.05
C GLY A 70 23.85 30.17 12.67
N GLN A 71 22.55 30.06 12.41
CA GLN A 71 21.99 29.69 11.12
C GLN A 71 22.05 30.83 10.09
N LEU A 72 21.88 32.08 10.54
CA LEU A 72 22.06 33.29 9.71
C LEU A 72 23.54 33.53 9.35
N GLN A 73 24.45 33.18 10.27
CA GLN A 73 25.90 33.32 10.06
C GLN A 73 26.55 32.13 9.33
N GLY A 74 25.78 31.10 8.96
CA GLY A 74 26.29 29.91 8.26
C GLY A 74 27.21 29.01 9.10
N GLN A 75 27.21 29.15 10.43
CA GLN A 75 28.09 28.45 11.36
C GLN A 75 27.53 27.09 11.84
N CYS A 76 26.34 26.70 11.39
CA CYS A 76 25.76 25.41 11.78
C CYS A 76 26.54 24.22 11.20
N VAL A 77 26.96 23.32 12.09
CA VAL A 77 27.60 22.05 11.68
C VAL A 77 26.58 21.17 10.97
N GLY A 78 26.88 20.82 9.72
CA GLY A 78 26.05 19.92 8.92
C GLY A 78 26.05 18.48 9.46
N GLN A 79 25.06 17.70 9.06
CA GLN A 79 24.96 16.28 9.40
C GLN A 79 26.15 15.47 8.87
N ASN A 80 26.62 14.50 9.67
CA ASN A 80 27.63 13.55 9.22
C ASN A 80 27.01 12.51 8.25
N LYS A 81 27.83 11.94 7.36
CA LYS A 81 27.43 10.86 6.44
C LYS A 81 26.88 9.64 7.20
N ALA A 82 27.48 9.30 8.34
CA ALA A 82 27.01 8.19 9.18
C ALA A 82 25.61 8.46 9.78
N GLN A 83 25.35 9.66 10.27
CA GLN A 83 24.04 10.06 10.82
C GLN A 83 22.96 9.99 9.74
N LEU A 84 23.26 10.47 8.52
CA LEU A 84 22.36 10.37 7.38
C LEU A 84 22.14 8.92 6.95
N GLY A 85 23.18 8.08 6.95
CA GLY A 85 23.08 6.67 6.61
C GLY A 85 22.15 5.90 7.56
N ILE A 86 22.25 6.15 8.87
CA ILE A 86 21.38 5.55 9.88
C ILE A 86 19.92 6.00 9.69
N LEU A 87 19.70 7.29 9.41
CA LEU A 87 18.37 7.81 9.10
C LEU A 87 17.77 7.11 7.87
N ILE A 88 18.53 7.00 6.77
CA ILE A 88 18.07 6.32 5.55
C ILE A 88 17.78 4.85 5.83
N ALA A 89 18.63 4.17 6.61
CA ALA A 89 18.40 2.78 6.99
C ALA A 89 17.07 2.60 7.75
N SER A 90 16.76 3.51 8.69
CA SER A 90 15.48 3.49 9.40
C SER A 90 14.28 3.66 8.46
N LEU A 91 14.38 4.59 7.50
CA LEU A 91 13.36 4.83 6.49
C LEU A 91 13.16 3.61 5.58
N CYS A 92 14.24 2.92 5.17
CA CYS A 92 14.15 1.69 4.39
C CYS A 92 13.43 0.57 5.14
N TRP A 93 13.75 0.36 6.43
CA TRP A 93 13.05 -0.62 7.27
C TRP A 93 11.56 -0.28 7.41
N LEU A 94 11.22 0.99 7.58
CA LEU A 94 9.83 1.45 7.57
C LEU A 94 9.14 1.14 6.23
N SER A 95 9.81 1.38 5.10
CA SER A 95 9.26 1.05 3.77
C SER A 95 8.96 -0.44 3.63
N ILE A 96 9.89 -1.31 4.02
CA ILE A 96 9.70 -2.77 4.00
C ILE A 96 8.50 -3.14 4.89
N GLY A 97 8.41 -2.56 6.08
CA GLY A 97 7.30 -2.80 6.99
C GLY A 97 5.94 -2.40 6.42
N THR A 98 5.86 -1.20 5.84
CA THR A 98 4.64 -0.75 5.14
C THR A 98 4.28 -1.63 3.96
N GLY A 99 5.28 -2.17 3.25
CA GLY A 99 5.11 -3.08 2.14
C GLY A 99 4.47 -4.40 2.54
N GLY A 100 4.79 -4.94 3.73
CA GLY A 100 4.16 -6.18 4.21
C GLY A 100 2.77 -5.96 4.84
N ILE A 101 2.59 -4.90 5.62
CA ILE A 101 1.36 -4.69 6.41
C ILE A 101 0.21 -4.18 5.54
N ARG A 102 0.44 -3.14 4.73
CA ARG A 102 -0.64 -2.44 4.00
C ARG A 102 -1.40 -3.34 3.02
N PRO A 103 -0.77 -4.14 2.15
CA PRO A 103 -1.51 -4.93 1.17
C PRO A 103 -2.22 -6.13 1.81
N CYS A 104 -1.75 -6.62 2.95
CA CYS A 104 -2.23 -7.86 3.53
C CYS A 104 -3.23 -7.66 4.69
N SER A 105 -3.15 -6.56 5.44
CA SER A 105 -3.94 -6.34 6.67
C SER A 105 -5.45 -6.33 6.45
N ILE A 106 -5.94 -5.54 5.48
CA ILE A 106 -7.38 -5.49 5.17
C ILE A 106 -7.85 -6.83 4.60
N PRO A 107 -7.21 -7.42 3.55
CA PRO A 107 -7.62 -8.73 3.05
C PRO A 107 -7.62 -9.81 4.13
N PHE A 108 -6.60 -9.85 4.99
CA PHE A 108 -6.54 -10.81 6.09
C PHE A 108 -7.68 -10.63 7.10
N SER A 109 -8.15 -9.39 7.30
CA SER A 109 -9.30 -9.10 8.17
C SER A 109 -10.62 -9.54 7.53
N VAL A 110 -10.78 -9.31 6.22
CA VAL A 110 -11.95 -9.75 5.45
C VAL A 110 -12.04 -11.27 5.38
N ASP A 111 -10.89 -11.94 5.26
CA ASP A 111 -10.79 -13.41 5.25
C ASP A 111 -11.33 -14.06 6.54
N GLN A 112 -11.52 -13.29 7.62
CA GLN A 112 -12.11 -13.78 8.87
C GLN A 112 -13.64 -13.89 8.81
N PHE A 113 -14.29 -13.26 7.82
CA PHE A 113 -15.74 -13.28 7.65
C PHE A 113 -16.16 -14.23 6.53
N ASP A 114 -17.19 -15.03 6.76
CA ASP A 114 -17.79 -15.85 5.71
C ASP A 114 -18.79 -15.04 4.87
N LEU A 115 -18.33 -14.54 3.72
CA LEU A 115 -19.12 -13.74 2.79
C LEU A 115 -20.27 -14.51 2.11
N THR A 116 -20.31 -15.84 2.21
CA THR A 116 -21.43 -16.63 1.67
C THR A 116 -22.69 -16.47 2.52
N THR A 117 -22.52 -16.27 3.83
CA THR A 117 -23.61 -16.06 4.79
C THR A 117 -24.08 -14.60 4.82
N GLU A 118 -25.34 -14.35 5.18
CA GLU A 118 -25.84 -12.98 5.36
C GLU A 118 -25.20 -12.32 6.58
N GLU A 119 -24.99 -13.08 7.66
CA GLU A 119 -24.34 -12.61 8.88
C GLU A 119 -22.90 -12.17 8.64
N GLY A 120 -22.11 -12.96 7.91
CA GLY A 120 -20.73 -12.59 7.57
C GLY A 120 -20.64 -11.36 6.67
N ARG A 121 -21.58 -11.19 5.71
CA ARG A 121 -21.68 -9.95 4.91
C ARG A 121 -21.99 -8.73 5.75
N LYS A 122 -22.95 -8.83 6.69
CA LYS A 122 -23.25 -7.75 7.65
C LYS A 122 -22.05 -7.43 8.55
N GLY A 123 -21.37 -8.45 9.06
CA GLY A 123 -20.16 -8.33 9.86
C GLY A 123 -19.03 -7.62 9.11
N ASN A 124 -18.78 -8.00 7.86
CA ASN A 124 -17.78 -7.37 7.00
C ASN A 124 -18.09 -5.88 6.72
N ASN A 125 -19.35 -5.54 6.44
CA ASN A 125 -19.75 -4.14 6.25
C ASN A 125 -19.58 -3.32 7.54
N SER A 126 -19.95 -3.89 8.68
CA SER A 126 -19.73 -3.25 9.99
C SER A 126 -18.24 -3.05 10.28
N PHE A 127 -17.40 -4.04 9.93
CA PHE A 127 -15.95 -3.94 10.06
C PHE A 127 -15.40 -2.77 9.24
N TYR A 128 -15.77 -2.66 7.96
CA TYR A 128 -15.32 -1.55 7.12
C TYR A 128 -15.74 -0.19 7.67
N ASN A 129 -17.00 -0.05 8.07
CA ASN A 129 -17.49 1.19 8.67
C ASN A 129 -16.68 1.57 9.92
N LEU A 130 -16.54 0.63 10.87
CA LEU A 130 -15.79 0.87 12.10
C LEU A 130 -14.30 1.16 11.82
N TYR A 131 -13.69 0.44 10.88
CA TYR A 131 -12.30 0.62 10.48
C TYR A 131 -12.08 2.03 9.94
N TYR A 132 -12.87 2.48 8.97
CA TYR A 132 -12.71 3.80 8.36
C TYR A 132 -13.05 4.94 9.34
N THR A 133 -14.06 4.78 10.19
CA THR A 133 -14.38 5.75 11.24
C THR A 133 -13.21 5.88 12.23
N THR A 134 -12.68 4.76 12.72
CA THR A 134 -11.56 4.75 13.66
C THR A 134 -10.29 5.34 13.02
N GLN A 135 -10.00 4.96 11.77
CA GLN A 135 -8.85 5.47 11.02
C GLN A 135 -8.93 7.00 10.85
N THR A 136 -10.11 7.55 10.57
CA THR A 136 -10.32 8.99 10.43
C THR A 136 -10.02 9.73 11.73
N ILE A 137 -10.53 9.22 12.86
CA ILE A 137 -10.26 9.79 14.19
C ILE A 137 -8.75 9.73 14.52
N VAL A 138 -8.11 8.59 14.28
CA VAL A 138 -6.67 8.41 14.51
C VAL A 138 -5.84 9.35 13.64
N LEU A 139 -6.24 9.59 12.39
CA LEU A 139 -5.57 10.53 11.50
C LEU A 139 -5.65 11.97 12.03
N LEU A 140 -6.81 12.39 12.53
CA LEU A 140 -6.98 13.71 13.15
C LEU A 140 -6.10 13.87 14.39
N ILE A 141 -6.10 12.88 15.28
CA ILE A 141 -5.24 12.88 16.49
C ILE A 141 -3.76 12.92 16.09
N THR A 142 -3.35 12.17 15.08
CA THR A 142 -1.96 12.13 14.61
C THR A 142 -1.52 13.48 14.06
N GLN A 143 -2.33 14.11 13.21
CA GLN A 143 -2.00 15.41 12.60
C GLN A 143 -2.04 16.58 13.59
N THR A 144 -2.69 16.42 14.75
CA THR A 144 -2.78 17.43 15.81
C THR A 144 -1.83 17.11 16.97
N VAL A 145 -2.19 16.14 17.81
CA VAL A 145 -1.52 15.82 19.08
C VAL A 145 -0.11 15.29 18.84
N VAL A 146 0.08 14.34 17.92
CA VAL A 146 1.42 13.75 17.69
C VAL A 146 2.36 14.77 17.06
N VAL A 147 1.87 15.57 16.11
CA VAL A 147 2.64 16.66 15.50
C VAL A 147 2.99 17.75 16.52
N TYR A 148 2.09 18.08 17.45
CA TYR A 148 2.37 19.00 18.56
C TYR A 148 3.48 18.45 19.47
N ILE A 149 3.40 17.17 19.86
CA ILE A 149 4.45 16.53 20.67
C ILE A 149 5.80 16.57 19.93
N GLN A 150 5.81 16.32 18.62
CA GLN A 150 7.04 16.32 17.83
C GLN A 150 7.67 17.71 17.71
N ASN A 151 6.87 18.75 17.48
CA ASN A 151 7.36 20.11 17.22
C ASN A 151 7.66 20.90 18.49
N ASP A 152 6.79 20.85 19.50
CA ASP A 152 6.86 21.74 20.66
C ASP A 152 7.42 21.06 21.92
N ILE A 153 7.34 19.74 22.04
CA ILE A 153 7.80 19.00 23.23
C ILE A 153 9.13 18.29 22.95
N SER A 154 9.12 17.23 22.14
CA SER A 154 10.30 16.44 21.82
C SER A 154 10.03 15.43 20.70
N TRP A 155 10.91 15.43 19.69
CA TRP A 155 10.98 14.39 18.67
C TRP A 155 11.14 12.98 19.23
N ALA A 156 11.86 12.82 20.34
CA ALA A 156 12.08 11.51 20.95
C ALA A 156 10.78 10.90 21.49
N LEU A 157 9.95 11.71 22.15
CA LEU A 157 8.62 11.27 22.61
C LEU A 157 7.68 11.06 21.42
N GLY A 158 7.73 11.96 20.43
CA GLY A 158 6.91 11.89 19.22
C GLY A 158 7.14 10.65 18.36
N PHE A 159 8.33 10.03 18.41
CA PHE A 159 8.60 8.74 17.77
C PHE A 159 8.49 7.55 18.74
N GLY A 160 8.81 7.75 20.02
CA GLY A 160 8.75 6.71 21.04
C GLY A 160 7.32 6.20 21.31
N ILE A 161 6.34 7.10 21.38
CA ILE A 161 4.93 6.72 21.62
C ILE A 161 4.41 5.79 20.50
N PRO A 162 4.48 6.14 19.20
CA PRO A 162 4.12 5.23 18.12
C PRO A 162 4.88 3.90 18.13
N THR A 163 6.17 3.92 18.50
CA THR A 163 7.00 2.71 18.58
C THR A 163 6.46 1.73 19.63
N LEU A 164 6.07 2.23 20.81
CA LEU A 164 5.45 1.42 21.87
C LEU A 164 4.07 0.90 21.44
N CYS A 165 3.25 1.73 20.79
CA CYS A 165 1.97 1.29 20.25
C CYS A 165 2.14 0.17 19.22
N MET A 166 3.15 0.24 18.35
CA MET A 166 3.45 -0.84 17.40
C MET A 166 3.87 -2.12 18.09
N LEU A 167 4.73 -2.04 19.11
CA LEU A 167 5.12 -3.20 19.91
C LEU A 167 3.89 -3.89 20.51
N PHE A 168 2.98 -3.10 21.09
CA PHE A 168 1.72 -3.59 21.62
C PHE A 168 0.82 -4.22 20.53
N ALA A 169 0.73 -3.60 19.36
CA ALA A 169 -0.02 -4.13 18.22
C ALA A 169 0.53 -5.49 17.75
N ILE A 170 1.86 -5.68 17.72
CA ILE A 170 2.49 -6.96 17.41
C ILE A 170 2.09 -8.02 18.44
N VAL A 171 2.15 -7.70 19.73
CA VAL A 171 1.74 -8.63 20.79
C VAL A 171 0.28 -9.05 20.61
N LEU A 172 -0.64 -8.09 20.42
CA LEU A 172 -2.05 -8.38 20.18
C LEU A 172 -2.28 -9.25 18.93
N PHE A 173 -1.57 -8.96 17.84
CA PHE A 173 -1.64 -9.75 16.61
C PHE A 173 -1.23 -11.21 16.86
N PHE A 174 -0.16 -11.46 17.62
CA PHE A 174 0.26 -12.82 17.94
C PHE A 174 -0.65 -13.53 18.95
N VAL A 175 -1.28 -12.80 19.88
CA VAL A 175 -2.28 -13.37 20.79
C VAL A 175 -3.48 -13.92 20.02
N GLY A 176 -3.86 -13.27 18.92
CA GLY A 176 -4.96 -13.71 18.04
C GLY A 176 -4.68 -14.96 17.20
N THR A 177 -3.45 -15.50 17.19
CA THR A 177 -3.04 -16.62 16.32
C THR A 177 -3.90 -17.87 16.41
N LYS A 178 -4.47 -18.16 17.59
CA LYS A 178 -5.35 -19.34 17.77
C LYS A 178 -6.76 -19.14 17.23
N VAL A 179 -7.16 -17.90 16.94
CA VAL A 179 -8.51 -17.54 16.49
C VAL A 179 -8.55 -17.29 14.98
N TYR A 180 -7.42 -16.93 14.38
CA TYR A 180 -7.37 -16.55 12.97
C TYR A 180 -7.63 -17.70 12.01
N ILE A 181 -8.35 -17.36 10.94
CA ILE A 181 -8.58 -18.20 9.76
C ILE A 181 -7.44 -17.93 8.77
N TYR A 182 -6.79 -19.00 8.33
CA TYR A 182 -5.65 -18.95 7.41
C TYR A 182 -6.07 -19.46 6.02
N ILE A 183 -6.11 -18.56 5.05
CA ILE A 183 -6.32 -18.92 3.64
C ILE A 183 -4.97 -19.26 3.00
N LYS A 184 -4.91 -20.38 2.27
CA LYS A 184 -3.70 -20.81 1.57
C LYS A 184 -3.40 -19.86 0.40
N PRO A 185 -2.12 -19.60 0.08
CA PRO A 185 -1.77 -18.82 -1.10
C PRO A 185 -2.23 -19.54 -2.38
N GLU A 186 -3.05 -18.88 -3.21
CA GLU A 186 -3.57 -19.44 -4.47
C GLU A 186 -2.74 -19.00 -5.70
N GLY A 187 -1.58 -18.38 -5.47
CA GLY A 187 -0.70 -17.84 -6.51
C GLY A 187 -0.89 -16.34 -6.71
N SER A 188 0.00 -15.71 -7.49
CA SER A 188 -0.04 -14.27 -7.70
C SER A 188 -0.84 -13.86 -8.92
N VAL A 189 -1.71 -12.86 -8.76
CA VAL A 189 -2.40 -12.19 -9.87
C VAL A 189 -1.41 -11.64 -10.91
N PHE A 190 -0.23 -11.16 -10.49
CA PHE A 190 0.81 -10.71 -11.40
C PHE A 190 1.35 -11.84 -12.30
N ALA A 191 1.47 -13.05 -11.75
CA ALA A 191 1.87 -14.21 -12.53
C ALA A 191 0.78 -14.59 -13.55
N ALA A 192 -0.50 -14.50 -13.18
CA ALA A 192 -1.62 -14.74 -14.09
C ALA A 192 -1.63 -13.73 -15.26
N VAL A 193 -1.41 -12.44 -14.97
CA VAL A 193 -1.29 -11.40 -16.01
C VAL A 193 -0.12 -11.72 -16.97
N ALA A 194 1.05 -12.06 -16.42
CA ALA A 194 2.22 -12.43 -17.24
C ALA A 194 1.97 -13.68 -18.10
N GLN A 195 1.29 -14.69 -17.53
CA GLN A 195 0.91 -15.92 -18.24
C GLN A 195 0.05 -15.62 -19.47
N VAL A 196 -0.96 -14.76 -19.35
CA VAL A 196 -1.84 -14.38 -20.47
C VAL A 196 -1.04 -13.72 -21.60
N PHE A 197 -0.15 -12.77 -21.29
CA PHE A 197 0.68 -12.14 -22.30
C PHE A 197 1.65 -13.12 -22.98
N VAL A 198 2.29 -14.00 -22.21
CA VAL A 198 3.23 -15.00 -22.73
C VAL A 198 2.48 -16.04 -23.59
N ALA A 199 1.34 -16.53 -23.14
CA ALA A 199 0.52 -17.49 -23.89
C ALA A 199 -0.03 -16.87 -25.19
N ALA A 200 -0.56 -15.65 -25.14
CA ALA A 200 -1.00 -14.92 -26.33
C ALA A 200 0.13 -14.69 -27.33
N TYR A 201 1.34 -14.33 -26.85
CA TYR A 201 2.50 -14.14 -27.71
C TYR A 201 2.96 -15.44 -28.37
N LYS A 202 3.02 -16.56 -27.62
CA LYS A 202 3.36 -17.88 -28.17
C LYS A 202 2.35 -18.33 -29.24
N LYS A 203 1.07 -18.02 -29.05
CA LYS A 203 -0.03 -18.34 -29.97
C LYS A 203 -0.28 -17.25 -31.02
N ARG A 204 0.59 -16.24 -31.18
CA ARG A 204 0.36 -15.09 -32.06
C ARG A 204 0.11 -15.43 -33.53
N GLN A 205 0.70 -16.51 -34.02
CA GLN A 205 0.60 -16.96 -35.41
C GLN A 205 -0.68 -17.77 -35.70
N LEU A 206 -1.45 -18.13 -34.67
CA LEU A 206 -2.71 -18.85 -34.85
C LEU A 206 -3.82 -17.87 -35.22
N ASN A 207 -4.67 -18.27 -36.15
CA ASN A 207 -5.87 -17.52 -36.48
C ASN A 207 -6.96 -17.84 -35.45
N LEU A 208 -7.71 -16.81 -35.06
CA LEU A 208 -8.88 -17.01 -34.22
C LEU A 208 -9.97 -17.62 -35.11
N PRO A 209 -10.65 -18.67 -34.65
CA PRO A 209 -11.81 -19.22 -35.35
C PRO A 209 -12.88 -18.13 -35.49
N VAL A 210 -13.47 -18.03 -36.68
CA VAL A 210 -14.48 -17.01 -37.03
C VAL A 210 -15.84 -17.34 -36.42
N ASP A 211 -16.10 -18.64 -36.21
CA ASP A 211 -17.30 -19.17 -35.58
C ASP A 211 -17.00 -19.55 -34.13
N GLU A 212 -17.74 -18.97 -33.19
CA GLU A 212 -17.69 -19.28 -31.75
C GLU A 212 -18.32 -20.68 -31.54
N VAL A 213 -17.54 -21.72 -31.79
CA VAL A 213 -17.96 -23.10 -31.47
C VAL A 213 -17.67 -23.37 -29.99
N ASP A 214 -18.71 -23.73 -29.23
CA ASP A 214 -18.59 -24.19 -27.84
C ASP A 214 -17.49 -25.26 -27.72
N GLY A 215 -16.56 -25.06 -26.79
CA GLY A 215 -15.47 -26.00 -26.50
C GLY A 215 -14.10 -25.69 -27.11
N GLN A 216 -13.92 -24.60 -27.87
CA GLN A 216 -12.60 -24.21 -28.41
C GLN A 216 -11.75 -23.37 -27.44
N PHE A 217 -12.38 -22.72 -26.48
CA PHE A 217 -11.71 -21.93 -25.44
C PHE A 217 -11.67 -22.69 -24.12
N TYR A 218 -10.55 -22.61 -23.42
CA TYR A 218 -10.36 -23.29 -22.15
C TYR A 218 -11.17 -22.62 -21.03
N ASN A 219 -12.18 -23.34 -20.55
CA ASN A 219 -12.96 -22.95 -19.38
C ASN A 219 -12.94 -24.10 -18.35
N PRO A 220 -12.18 -23.96 -17.24
CA PRO A 220 -12.06 -25.03 -16.26
C PRO A 220 -13.39 -25.25 -15.50
N PRO A 221 -13.76 -26.50 -15.17
CA PRO A 221 -15.04 -26.83 -14.54
C PRO A 221 -15.19 -26.34 -13.09
N PHE A 222 -14.12 -25.84 -12.46
CA PHE A 222 -14.07 -25.48 -11.04
C PHE A 222 -14.09 -23.97 -10.77
N SER A 223 -14.71 -23.17 -11.64
CA SER A 223 -14.93 -21.75 -11.35
C SER A 223 -16.08 -21.60 -10.36
N ARG A 224 -15.72 -21.20 -9.13
CA ARG A 224 -16.61 -20.85 -8.01
C ARG A 224 -17.81 -20.06 -8.56
N SER A 225 -18.98 -20.64 -8.36
CA SER A 225 -20.28 -20.36 -8.99
C SER A 225 -20.90 -18.99 -8.65
N LEU A 226 -20.26 -17.87 -9.02
CA LEU A 226 -20.89 -16.55 -8.88
C LEU A 226 -20.57 -15.51 -9.96
N LEU A 227 -19.64 -15.77 -10.88
CA LEU A 227 -19.40 -14.89 -12.04
C LEU A 227 -19.90 -15.61 -13.29
N LEU A 228 -20.73 -14.90 -14.07
CA LEU A 228 -21.31 -15.28 -15.36
C LEU A 228 -20.39 -16.22 -16.17
N GLU A 229 -20.96 -17.12 -16.97
CA GLU A 229 -20.23 -17.65 -18.13
C GLU A 229 -19.81 -16.46 -19.00
N LEU A 230 -18.54 -16.04 -18.88
CA LEU A 230 -18.01 -14.93 -19.64
C LEU A 230 -17.76 -15.40 -21.07
N HIS A 231 -18.58 -14.92 -22.00
CA HIS A 231 -18.29 -15.05 -23.42
C HIS A 231 -17.04 -14.22 -23.78
N PRO A 232 -16.09 -14.76 -24.56
CA PRO A 232 -14.89 -14.04 -24.95
C PRO A 232 -15.23 -12.74 -25.67
N THR A 233 -14.74 -11.61 -25.16
CA THR A 233 -14.98 -10.31 -25.80
C THR A 233 -14.09 -10.13 -27.02
N ARG A 234 -14.58 -9.43 -28.06
CA ARG A 234 -13.79 -9.13 -29.29
C ARG A 234 -12.74 -8.02 -29.10
N GLN A 235 -12.85 -7.22 -28.04
CA GLN A 235 -11.83 -6.22 -27.70
C GLN A 235 -10.53 -6.92 -27.31
N TYR A 236 -9.39 -6.43 -27.83
CA TYR A 236 -8.08 -7.07 -27.66
C TYR A 236 -8.07 -8.55 -28.04
N SER A 237 -8.66 -8.87 -29.20
CA SER A 237 -8.80 -10.25 -29.70
C SER A 237 -7.49 -11.04 -29.72
N CYS A 238 -6.34 -10.38 -29.84
CA CYS A 238 -5.02 -11.03 -29.74
C CYS A 238 -4.81 -11.77 -28.40
N LEU A 239 -5.41 -11.30 -27.30
CA LEU A 239 -5.33 -11.93 -25.99
C LEU A 239 -6.21 -13.19 -25.90
N ASN A 240 -7.29 -13.29 -26.68
CA ASN A 240 -8.12 -14.50 -26.75
C ASN A 240 -7.34 -15.71 -27.23
N LYS A 241 -6.25 -15.48 -27.97
CA LYS A 241 -5.33 -16.55 -28.40
C LYS A 241 -4.71 -17.30 -27.22
N ALA A 242 -4.58 -16.67 -26.04
CA ALA A 242 -4.08 -17.33 -24.83
C ALA A 242 -5.01 -18.44 -24.32
N ALA A 243 -6.32 -18.29 -24.55
CA ALA A 243 -7.35 -19.23 -24.10
C ALA A 243 -7.72 -20.29 -25.15
N LEU A 244 -7.17 -20.22 -26.36
CA LEU A 244 -7.44 -21.17 -27.44
C LEU A 244 -6.78 -22.52 -27.15
N ILE A 245 -7.55 -23.60 -27.15
CA ILE A 245 -7.02 -24.97 -26.96
C ILE A 245 -6.32 -25.42 -28.24
N VAL A 246 -5.07 -25.91 -28.14
CA VAL A 246 -4.28 -26.37 -29.29
C VAL A 246 -3.70 -27.75 -29.01
N GLY A 247 -4.24 -28.79 -29.66
CA GLY A 247 -3.84 -30.19 -29.44
C GLY A 247 -4.23 -30.69 -28.04
N ASP A 248 -3.42 -31.59 -27.47
CA ASP A 248 -3.68 -32.24 -26.17
C ASP A 248 -3.22 -31.39 -24.96
N GLU A 249 -3.49 -30.07 -24.98
CA GLU A 249 -3.10 -29.15 -23.88
C GLU A 249 -3.98 -29.30 -22.62
N VAL A 250 -5.07 -30.06 -22.71
CA VAL A 250 -6.04 -30.31 -21.64
C VAL A 250 -6.03 -31.80 -21.32
N LYS A 251 -5.81 -32.16 -20.05
CA LYS A 251 -5.88 -33.55 -19.58
C LYS A 251 -7.31 -34.07 -19.59
N GLN A 252 -7.49 -35.39 -19.51
CA GLN A 252 -8.81 -36.02 -19.37
C GLN A 252 -9.62 -35.48 -18.17
N ASP A 253 -8.93 -34.94 -17.16
CA ASP A 253 -9.53 -34.30 -15.98
C ASP A 253 -10.04 -32.86 -16.23
N GLY A 254 -9.91 -32.32 -17.44
CA GLY A 254 -10.31 -30.95 -17.79
C GLY A 254 -9.34 -29.86 -17.29
N LEU A 255 -8.16 -30.25 -16.79
CA LEU A 255 -7.14 -29.34 -16.27
C LEU A 255 -6.02 -29.12 -17.29
N CYS A 256 -5.57 -27.87 -17.40
CA CYS A 256 -4.45 -27.45 -18.22
C CYS A 256 -3.10 -27.93 -17.64
N GLU A 257 -2.23 -28.49 -18.49
CA GLU A 257 -0.89 -28.95 -18.10
C GLU A 257 0.12 -27.82 -17.88
N ASN A 258 0.01 -26.71 -18.63
CA ASN A 258 0.95 -25.58 -18.55
C ASN A 258 0.25 -24.20 -18.59
N PRO A 259 0.13 -23.52 -17.43
CA PRO A 259 -0.47 -22.18 -17.33
C PRO A 259 0.20 -21.10 -18.18
N TRP A 260 1.46 -21.31 -18.62
CA TRP A 260 2.21 -20.40 -19.49
C TRP A 260 2.00 -20.63 -20.99
N ARG A 261 1.09 -21.53 -21.35
CA ARG A 261 0.75 -21.88 -22.73
C ARG A 261 -0.76 -21.86 -22.97
N LEU A 262 -1.56 -22.20 -21.97
CA LEU A 262 -3.02 -22.14 -22.01
C LEU A 262 -3.55 -21.48 -20.73
N CYS A 263 -4.37 -20.43 -20.89
CA CYS A 263 -5.00 -19.69 -19.79
C CYS A 263 -6.51 -19.83 -19.87
N SER A 264 -7.23 -19.66 -18.75
CA SER A 264 -8.70 -19.67 -18.76
C SER A 264 -9.28 -18.42 -19.41
N VAL A 265 -10.49 -18.52 -19.97
CA VAL A 265 -11.22 -17.36 -20.50
C VAL A 265 -11.37 -16.27 -19.43
N GLN A 266 -11.70 -16.64 -18.19
CA GLN A 266 -11.81 -15.70 -17.08
C GLN A 266 -10.52 -14.90 -16.87
N GLN A 267 -9.36 -15.56 -16.81
CA GLN A 267 -8.07 -14.88 -16.66
C GLN A 267 -7.78 -13.92 -17.81
N VAL A 268 -8.15 -14.26 -19.04
CA VAL A 268 -7.96 -13.40 -20.21
C VAL A 268 -8.86 -12.16 -20.13
N GLU A 269 -10.12 -12.33 -19.76
CA GLU A 269 -11.07 -11.21 -19.61
C GLU A 269 -10.67 -10.30 -18.44
N ASP A 270 -10.19 -10.85 -17.33
CA ASP A 270 -9.66 -10.07 -16.21
C ASP A 270 -8.48 -9.19 -16.66
N VAL A 271 -7.56 -9.72 -17.48
CA VAL A 271 -6.42 -8.96 -18.02
C VAL A 271 -6.88 -7.85 -18.98
N LYS A 272 -7.88 -8.11 -19.82
CA LYS A 272 -8.46 -7.06 -20.68
C LYS A 272 -9.10 -5.96 -19.86
N CYS A 273 -9.83 -6.32 -18.80
CA CYS A 273 -10.40 -5.36 -17.86
C CYS A 273 -9.29 -4.49 -17.25
N LEU A 274 -8.18 -5.10 -16.82
CA LEU A 274 -7.01 -4.36 -16.31
C LEU A 274 -6.44 -3.40 -17.36
N ILE A 275 -6.32 -3.80 -18.63
CA ILE A 275 -5.85 -2.92 -19.72
C ILE A 275 -6.76 -1.70 -19.87
N ASN A 276 -8.09 -1.91 -19.81
CA ASN A 276 -9.06 -0.81 -19.89
C ASN A 276 -9.00 0.15 -18.68
N ILE A 277 -8.48 -0.30 -17.54
CA ILE A 277 -8.31 0.54 -16.34
C ILE A 277 -7.03 1.39 -16.42
N ILE A 278 -6.01 1.00 -17.20
CA ILE A 278 -4.73 1.72 -17.30
C ILE A 278 -4.89 3.20 -17.65
N PRO A 279 -5.71 3.61 -18.65
CA PRO A 279 -5.89 5.03 -18.96
C PRO A 279 -6.45 5.85 -17.80
N ILE A 280 -7.39 5.28 -17.04
CA ILE A 280 -8.00 5.93 -15.87
C ILE A 280 -6.96 6.07 -14.75
N TRP A 281 -6.13 5.04 -14.57
CA TRP A 281 -5.04 5.09 -13.60
C TRP A 281 -3.98 6.14 -13.97
N LEU A 282 -3.64 6.26 -15.26
CA LEU A 282 -2.69 7.26 -15.76
C LEU A 282 -3.18 8.70 -15.55
N THR A 283 -4.47 8.99 -15.78
CA THR A 283 -5.02 10.33 -15.53
C THR A 283 -5.07 10.67 -14.03
N SER A 284 -5.26 9.66 -13.17
CA SER A 284 -5.27 9.82 -11.71
C SER A 284 -3.93 10.32 -11.15
N VAL A 285 -2.82 10.12 -11.87
CA VAL A 285 -1.47 10.60 -11.48
C VAL A 285 -1.46 12.11 -11.25
N LEU A 286 -2.21 12.89 -12.04
CA LEU A 286 -2.28 14.35 -11.87
C LEU A 286 -2.91 14.73 -10.52
N GLY A 287 -3.96 14.02 -10.10
CA GLY A 287 -4.59 14.23 -8.80
C GLY A 287 -3.66 13.86 -7.63
N PHE A 288 -2.98 12.71 -7.73
CA PHE A 288 -1.99 12.31 -6.71
C PHE A 288 -0.80 13.25 -6.62
N LEU A 289 -0.35 13.83 -7.73
CA LEU A 289 0.72 14.83 -7.73
C LEU A 289 0.31 16.07 -6.93
N ALA A 290 -0.90 16.60 -7.17
CA ALA A 290 -1.42 17.74 -6.43
C ALA A 290 -1.57 17.42 -4.93
N MET A 291 -2.04 16.22 -4.60
CA MET A 291 -2.21 15.79 -3.20
C MET A 291 -0.87 15.65 -2.46
N ASN A 292 0.18 15.12 -3.11
CA ASN A 292 1.51 15.00 -2.51
C ASN A 292 2.16 16.37 -2.25
N GLN A 293 1.92 17.36 -3.13
CA GLN A 293 2.44 18.71 -2.96
C GLN A 293 1.90 19.40 -1.70
N GLN A 294 0.66 19.09 -1.28
CA GLN A 294 0.10 19.62 -0.04
C GLN A 294 0.92 19.19 1.19
N GLY A 295 1.44 17.95 1.22
CA GLY A 295 2.20 17.45 2.36
C GLY A 295 3.54 18.16 2.61
N THR A 296 4.12 18.81 1.59
CA THR A 296 5.44 19.46 1.67
C THR A 296 5.37 20.98 1.53
N PHE A 297 4.73 21.49 0.46
CA PHE A 297 4.69 22.93 0.22
C PHE A 297 3.80 23.66 1.20
N THR A 298 2.66 23.09 1.59
CA THR A 298 1.78 23.72 2.58
C THR A 298 2.48 23.85 3.93
N VAL A 299 3.25 22.84 4.35
CA VAL A 299 4.04 22.92 5.59
C VAL A 299 5.15 23.97 5.47
N ALA A 300 5.85 24.02 4.33
CA ALA A 300 6.89 25.04 4.08
C ALA A 300 6.33 26.47 4.05
N GLN A 301 5.13 26.65 3.51
CA GLN A 301 4.40 27.91 3.53
C GLN A 301 3.95 28.26 4.96
N ALA A 302 3.40 27.30 5.69
CA ALA A 302 2.96 27.48 7.07
C ALA A 302 4.09 27.93 7.99
N LEU A 303 5.32 27.45 7.78
CA LEU A 303 6.52 27.90 8.51
C LEU A 303 6.82 29.41 8.33
N LYS A 304 6.27 30.06 7.30
CA LYS A 304 6.41 31.50 7.04
C LYS A 304 5.17 32.32 7.38
N MET A 305 4.06 31.66 7.71
CA MET A 305 2.80 32.33 8.04
C MET A 305 2.74 32.64 9.53
N ASP A 306 1.91 33.61 9.89
CA ASP A 306 1.50 33.77 11.29
C ASP A 306 0.48 32.68 11.64
N LEU A 307 0.82 31.86 12.63
CA LEU A 307 0.04 30.70 13.07
C LEU A 307 -0.60 30.92 14.46
N HIS A 308 -0.69 32.17 14.92
CA HIS A 308 -1.40 32.50 16.15
C HIS A 308 -2.91 32.43 15.93
N PHE A 309 -3.57 31.57 16.70
CA PHE A 309 -5.01 31.46 16.79
C PHE A 309 -5.47 32.12 18.09
N GLY A 310 -5.75 33.42 18.02
CA GLY A 310 -6.04 34.24 19.19
C GLY A 310 -4.77 34.58 20.01
N PRO A 311 -4.93 35.05 21.26
CA PRO A 311 -3.83 35.62 22.03
C PRO A 311 -2.87 34.59 22.66
N SER A 312 -3.24 33.31 22.75
CA SER A 312 -2.48 32.30 23.52
C SER A 312 -2.18 31.00 22.81
N ILE A 313 -2.82 30.70 21.66
CA ILE A 313 -2.66 29.41 20.97
C ILE A 313 -1.84 29.62 19.70
N LYS A 314 -0.69 28.93 19.60
CA LYS A 314 0.11 28.88 18.38
C LYS A 314 -0.02 27.50 17.76
N ILE A 315 -0.49 27.44 16.52
CA ILE A 315 -0.67 26.17 15.80
C ILE A 315 0.69 25.75 15.22
N PRO A 316 1.12 24.49 15.37
CA PRO A 316 2.32 23.99 14.72
C PRO A 316 2.16 23.97 13.20
N ALA A 317 3.17 24.41 12.45
CA ALA A 317 3.11 24.47 10.98
C ALA A 317 2.81 23.10 10.32
N GLY A 318 3.26 22.00 10.95
CA GLY A 318 2.96 20.64 10.48
C GLY A 318 1.49 20.24 10.61
N SER A 319 0.72 20.91 11.48
CA SER A 319 -0.69 20.59 11.73
C SER A 319 -1.65 21.30 10.77
N VAL A 320 -1.16 22.15 9.87
CA VAL A 320 -2.01 22.87 8.89
C VAL A 320 -2.74 21.91 7.94
N GLY A 321 -2.23 20.70 7.73
CA GLY A 321 -2.92 19.65 6.97
C GLY A 321 -4.29 19.24 7.54
N VAL A 322 -4.56 19.53 8.82
CA VAL A 322 -5.85 19.27 9.46
C VAL A 322 -6.98 20.08 8.80
N ILE A 323 -6.69 21.26 8.26
CA ILE A 323 -7.69 22.09 7.56
C ILE A 323 -8.27 21.33 6.36
N THR A 324 -7.42 20.65 5.59
CA THR A 324 -7.86 19.82 4.47
C THR A 324 -8.74 18.66 4.94
N LEU A 325 -8.39 18.02 6.06
CA LEU A 325 -9.19 16.92 6.63
C LEU A 325 -10.57 17.41 7.12
N ILE A 326 -10.63 18.58 7.75
CA ILE A 326 -11.90 19.21 8.16
C ILE A 326 -12.73 19.56 6.92
N ALA A 327 -12.11 20.11 5.87
CA ALA A 327 -12.81 20.39 4.62
C ALA A 327 -13.40 19.10 4.02
N ILE A 328 -12.62 18.03 3.92
CA ILE A 328 -13.14 16.74 3.45
C ILE A 328 -14.31 16.27 4.33
N ALA A 329 -14.19 16.35 5.66
CA ALA A 329 -15.25 15.93 6.56
C ALA A 329 -16.55 16.74 6.41
N ILE A 330 -16.47 18.02 6.04
CA ILE A 330 -17.63 18.89 5.81
C ILE A 330 -18.26 18.63 4.43
N TRP A 331 -17.43 18.44 3.40
CA TRP A 331 -17.87 18.41 2.00
C TRP A 331 -18.18 17.00 1.46
N LEU A 332 -17.64 15.93 2.06
CA LEU A 332 -17.82 14.56 1.58
C LEU A 332 -19.15 13.88 1.97
N PRO A 333 -19.83 14.23 3.08
CA PRO A 333 -21.16 13.67 3.40
C PRO A 333 -22.31 14.14 2.51
N PHE A 334 -22.08 15.12 1.62
CA PHE A 334 -23.07 15.75 0.74
C PHE A 334 -22.66 15.61 -0.73
#